data_AF-A0A1V5E1L6-F1
#
_entry.id   AF-A0A1V5E1L6-F1
#
_cell.length_a   1.000
_cell.length_b   1.000
_cell.length_c   1.000
_cell.angle_alpha   90.00
_cell.angle_beta   90.00
_cell.angle_gamma   90.00
#
_symmetry.space_group_name_H-M   'P 1'
#
loop_
_entity.id
_entity.type
_entity.pdbx_description
1 polymer ?
#
loop_
_entity_poly.entity_id
_entity_poly.type
_entity_poly.pdbx_seq_one_letter_code
_entity_poly.pdbx_strand_id
1 'polypeptide(L)' 'MFLITDVHDQVKKFEKLEGLIEYIEFRHAEEGGFDWISEIIDDKGNHYGCTWSVKIEPID' A
#
# COMPACT_ATOMS: atom_id res chain seq x y z
N MET A 1 -10.07 5.53 -9.71
CA MET A 1 -8.60 5.67 -9.72
C MET A 1 -8.09 5.88 -8.31
N PHE A 2 -6.92 5.35 -8.00
CA PHE A 2 -6.24 5.46 -6.71
C PHE A 2 -4.87 6.11 -6.88
N LEU A 3 -4.47 6.87 -5.87
CA LEU A 3 -3.21 7.57 -5.77
C LEU A 3 -2.53 7.11 -4.48
N ILE A 4 -1.24 6.82 -4.56
CA ILE A 4 -0.38 6.61 -3.39
C ILE A 4 0.78 7.59 -3.46
N THR A 5 1.02 8.29 -2.37
CA THR A 5 2.10 9.25 -2.19
C THR A 5 3.06 8.70 -1.15
N ASP A 6 4.35 8.65 -1.48
CA ASP A 6 5.38 8.26 -0.52
C ASP A 6 5.91 9.45 0.30
N VAL A 7 6.74 9.18 1.30
CA VAL A 7 7.35 10.21 2.17
C VAL A 7 8.33 11.16 1.46
N HIS A 8 8.62 10.91 0.18
CA HIS A 8 9.44 11.77 -0.68
C HIS A 8 8.60 12.49 -1.74
N ASP A 9 7.28 12.59 -1.53
CA ASP A 9 6.30 13.20 -2.44
C ASP A 9 6.21 12.53 -3.81
N GLN A 10 6.66 11.27 -3.95
CA GLN A 10 6.48 10.52 -5.19
C GLN A 10 5.06 9.96 -5.27
N VAL A 11 4.36 10.29 -6.34
CA VAL A 11 2.98 9.87 -6.57
C VAL A 11 2.92 8.78 -7.63
N LYS A 12 2.28 7.65 -7.29
CA LYS A 12 1.90 6.62 -8.25
C LYS A 12 0.39 6.51 -8.39
N LYS A 13 -0.06 6.21 -9.61
CA LYS A 13 -1.47 6.13 -10.00
C LYS A 13 -1.84 4.69 -10.37
N PHE A 14 -3.01 4.27 -9.92
CA PHE A 14 -3.56 2.95 -10.20
C PHE A 14 -5.02 3.09 -10.62
N GLU A 15 -5.38 2.50 -11.76
CA GLU A 15 -6.77 2.53 -12.25
C GLU A 15 -7.71 1.73 -11.33
N LYS A 16 -7.19 0.65 -10.74
CA LYS A 16 -7.94 -0.29 -9.91
C LYS A 16 -7.25 -0.52 -8.57
N LEU A 17 -8.03 -0.89 -7.57
CA LEU A 17 -7.54 -1.16 -6.21
C LEU A 17 -6.58 -2.35 -6.18
N GLU A 18 -6.81 -3.37 -7.01
CA GLU A 18 -5.98 -4.57 -7.08
C GLU A 18 -4.51 -4.23 -7.43
N GLY A 19 -4.30 -3.35 -8.41
CA GLY A 19 -2.94 -2.93 -8.79
C GLY A 19 -2.24 -2.11 -7.71
N LEU A 20 -3.00 -1.33 -6.92
CA LEU A 20 -2.45 -0.63 -5.76
C LEU A 20 -2.03 -1.62 -4.67
N ILE A 21 -2.85 -2.64 -4.39
CA ILE A 21 -2.55 -3.69 -3.41
C ILE A 21 -1.28 -4.43 -3.80
N GLU A 22 -1.20 -4.94 -5.04
CA GLU A 22 -0.01 -5.65 -5.53
C GLU A 22 1.28 -4.81 -5.39
N TYR A 23 1.19 -3.51 -5.68
CA TYR A 23 2.32 -2.61 -5.52
C TYR A 23 2.74 -2.43 -4.06
N ILE A 24 1.79 -2.28 -3.14
CA ILE A 24 2.05 -2.15 -1.71
C ILE A 24 2.66 -3.44 -1.16
N GLU A 25 2.14 -4.61 -1.54
CA GLU A 25 2.68 -5.92 -1.13
C GLU A 25 4.11 -6.12 -1.60
N PHE A 26 4.40 -5.78 -2.86
CA PHE A 26 5.75 -5.84 -3.41
C PHE A 26 6.73 -4.95 -2.62
N ARG A 27 6.37 -3.66 -2.42
CA ARG A 27 7.22 -2.72 -1.66
C ARG A 27 7.35 -3.12 -0.19
N HIS A 28 6.29 -3.63 0.42
CA HIS A 28 6.33 -4.11 1.80
C HIS A 28 7.34 -5.25 1.98
N ALA A 29 7.41 -6.17 1.02
CA ALA A 29 8.41 -7.25 1.03
C ALA A 29 9.85 -6.72 0.90
N GLU A 30 10.08 -5.61 0.21
CA GLU A 30 11.40 -4.97 0.08
C GLU A 30 11.79 -4.12 1.29
N GLU A 31 10.84 -3.36 1.85
CA GLU A 31 11.09 -2.33 2.87
C GLU A 31 10.77 -2.80 4.31
N GLY A 32 10.08 -3.92 4.47
CA GLY A 32 9.71 -4.50 5.77
C GLY A 32 8.59 -3.78 6.53
N GLY A 33 7.91 -2.81 5.92
CA GLY A 33 6.90 -1.98 6.58
C GLY A 33 6.04 -1.14 5.63
N PHE A 34 5.26 -0.21 6.20
CA PHE A 34 4.46 0.77 5.47
C PHE A 34 4.93 2.22 5.71
N ASP A 35 6.06 2.42 6.39
CA ASP A 35 6.59 3.74 6.77
C ASP A 35 6.90 4.64 5.57
N TRP A 36 7.03 4.04 4.38
CA TRP A 36 7.22 4.77 3.13
C TRP A 36 5.92 5.41 2.62
N ILE A 37 4.75 4.99 3.08
CA ILE A 37 3.44 5.49 2.61
C ILE A 37 3.08 6.76 3.40
N SER A 38 2.97 7.89 2.71
CA SER A 38 2.46 9.13 3.29
C SER A 38 0.94 9.25 3.15
N GLU A 39 0.39 8.89 2.00
CA GLU A 39 -1.04 9.05 1.72
C GLU A 39 -1.54 8.03 0.69
N ILE A 40 -2.78 7.57 0.87
CA ILE A 40 -3.54 6.85 -0.15
C ILE A 40 -4.90 7.51 -0.29
N ILE A 41 -5.28 7.91 -1.51
CA ILE A 41 -6.53 8.60 -1.80
C ILE A 41 -7.16 8.11 -3.11
N ASP A 42 -8.49 8.09 -3.21
CA ASP A 42 -9.21 7.82 -4.46
C ASP A 42 -9.61 9.12 -5.21
N ASP A 43 -10.16 8.97 -6.41
CA ASP A 43 -10.67 10.07 -7.23
C ASP A 43 -11.90 10.79 -6.65
N LYS A 44 -12.49 10.27 -5.58
CA LYS A 44 -13.59 10.89 -4.83
C LYS A 44 -13.10 11.63 -3.59
N GLY A 45 -11.80 11.59 -3.31
CA GLY A 45 -11.20 12.21 -2.13
C GLY A 45 -11.32 11.36 -0.85
N ASN A 46 -11.63 10.07 -0.95
CA ASN A 46 -11.63 9.17 0.19
C ASN A 46 -10.19 8.76 0.53
N HIS A 47 -9.83 8.84 1.81
CA HIS A 47 -8.50 8.43 2.29
C HIS A 47 -8.51 6.98 2.77
N TYR A 48 -7.39 6.29 2.55
CA TYR A 48 -7.19 4.89 2.90
C TYR A 48 -5.91 4.72 3.72
N GLY A 49 -5.83 3.60 4.44
CA GLY A 49 -4.63 3.17 5.16
C GLY A 49 -4.35 1.70 4.94
N CYS A 50 -3.15 1.25 5.28
CA CYS A 50 -2.72 -0.14 5.16
C CYS A 50 -2.65 -0.81 6.53
N THR A 51 -3.05 -2.08 6.59
CA THR A 51 -2.90 -2.93 7.76
C THR A 51 -2.38 -4.28 7.31
N TRP A 52 -1.46 -4.88 8.07
CA TRP A 52 -1.00 -6.26 7.84
C TRP A 52 -1.38 -7.13 9.03
N SER A 53 -1.75 -8.38 8.77
CA SER A 53 -1.99 -9.39 9.81
C SER A 53 -0.95 -10.50 9.71
N VAL A 54 -0.21 -10.74 10.80
CA VAL A 54 0.72 -11.85 10.89
C VAL A 54 -0.06 -13.11 11.27
N LYS A 55 0.10 -14.19 10.50
CA LYS A 55 -0.43 -15.52 10.80
C LYS A 55 0.73 -16.47 11.13
N ILE A 56 0.64 -17.17 12.26
CA ILE A 56 1.63 -18.16 12.71
C ILE A 56 0.99 -19.55 12.56
N GLU A 57 1.66 -20.47 11.89
CA GLU A 57 1.21 -21.86 11.68
C GLU A 57 2.31 -22.84 12.13
N PRO A 58 1.95 -24.00 12.72
CA PRO A 58 2.92 -25.03 13.05
C PRO A 58 3.55 -25.61 11.78
N ILE A 59 4.82 -26.03 11.89
CA ILE A 59 5.50 -26.79 10.84
C ILE A 59 5.27 -28.26 11.15
N ASP A 60 4.61 -28.97 10.22
CA ASP A 60 4.47 -30.43 10.24
C ASP A 60 5.75 -31.14 9.78
#